data_AF-A0A4U7CNT4-F1
#
_entry.id   AF-A0A4U7CNT4-F1
#
_cell.length_a   1.000
_cell.length_b   1.000
_cell.length_c   1.000
_cell.angle_alpha   90.00
_cell.angle_beta   90.00
_cell.angle_gamma   90.00
#
_symmetry.space_group_name_H-M   'P 1'
#
loop_
_entity.id
_entity.type
_entity.pdbx_description
1 polymer ?
#
loop_
_entity_poly.entity_id
_entity_poly.type
_entity_poly.pdbx_seq_one_letter_code
_entity_poly.pdbx_strand_id
1 'polypeptide(L)'
;MLVFAFDRDWTVDVNPHPHHDAVPLAWVRYLAHETAHAVYAIGNQTLAAEAAIPGVVDIVGRHPDDWDEWLGKKQPDGRYEQFPLRRERLSLIADLHPDADGYIAVDDLDLSDVDEWDHYHAWEFVPAVKQGQIHSDLLWVRDIVTDGGLPTSAGIMPSDASMLSSFLDDYTDAAGFEITYIDDGAERKRLCHDVSMDAVALERPSIAPALQCTPLAPGSDQFTVPVDAIELLSVVEPPPELYTADAAMPAEEALGLRRLASTHPKEVRVSSLLSILDHTDGDRRQDENALRALRQVALVRPTECTPAIPVLQTFLAEENCSAQADVLAILRAIGDTDSGAVVPLADDIVPYLSSNIISVRREASKCIATIADECPEDAVDAVPALAAIIEDEANSLPYAVYALSRISREYPEAVKPVAEPLGEVILDDSLSDTVRLNATAGLGRVVGEHPSIAVEIVDDVATLFSAENPQLRNNAIALIGDVAIIHTDVVEPYTEAIAPLLTVDDTYTRINASGALSRVADDFPESVAHVTPTFIELLADDDPRVRENGCWALGYLSANEATAELEDRAREDDNADVRKRASWALAQINQ
;
A
#
# COMPACT_ATOMS: atom_id res chain seq x y z
N MET A 1 -10.99 -41.77 -9.51
CA MET A 1 -11.33 -42.00 -10.92
C MET A 1 -12.45 -41.05 -11.32
N LEU A 2 -12.30 -40.28 -12.39
CA LEU A 2 -13.40 -39.52 -13.00
C LEU A 2 -14.31 -40.39 -13.88
N VAL A 3 -15.57 -39.98 -14.00
CA VAL A 3 -16.58 -40.58 -14.87
C VAL A 3 -16.99 -39.59 -15.96
N PHE A 4 -16.92 -40.02 -17.23
CA PHE A 4 -17.24 -39.18 -18.38
C PHE A 4 -18.51 -39.69 -19.09
N ALA A 5 -19.36 -38.75 -19.49
CA ALA A 5 -20.54 -39.01 -20.30
C ALA A 5 -20.49 -38.14 -21.56
N PHE A 6 -20.49 -38.76 -22.73
CA PHE A 6 -20.41 -38.05 -24.02
C PHE A 6 -21.69 -38.22 -24.84
N ASP A 7 -22.15 -37.13 -25.45
CA ASP A 7 -22.89 -37.23 -26.70
C ASP A 7 -21.94 -37.42 -27.89
N ARG A 8 -22.49 -37.92 -28.98
CA ARG A 8 -21.89 -38.00 -30.30
C ARG A 8 -22.14 -36.74 -31.12
N ASP A 9 -23.41 -36.33 -31.20
CA ASP A 9 -23.86 -35.40 -32.22
C ASP A 9 -23.51 -33.98 -31.76
N TRP A 10 -22.90 -33.22 -32.68
CA TRP A 10 -22.35 -31.89 -32.44
C TRP A 10 -21.28 -31.80 -31.33
N THR A 11 -20.75 -32.95 -30.91
CA THR A 11 -19.84 -33.06 -29.77
C THR A 11 -18.52 -33.71 -30.15
N VAL A 12 -18.57 -34.84 -30.86
CA VAL A 12 -17.38 -35.61 -31.26
C VAL A 12 -17.07 -35.40 -32.74
N ASP A 13 -15.79 -35.45 -33.14
CA ASP A 13 -15.31 -35.16 -34.51
C ASP A 13 -15.91 -36.02 -35.63
N VAL A 14 -16.53 -37.16 -35.31
CA VAL A 14 -17.32 -37.98 -36.25
C VAL A 14 -18.69 -37.40 -36.59
N ASN A 15 -19.16 -36.41 -35.81
CA ASN A 15 -20.31 -35.57 -36.12
C ASN A 15 -20.16 -34.20 -35.41
N PRO A 16 -19.26 -33.33 -35.89
CA PRO A 16 -18.88 -32.11 -35.17
C PRO A 16 -19.96 -31.02 -35.27
N HIS A 17 -19.92 -30.06 -34.35
CA HIS A 17 -20.70 -28.84 -34.47
C HIS A 17 -20.22 -28.03 -35.70
N PRO A 18 -21.10 -27.38 -36.48
CA PRO A 18 -20.72 -26.69 -37.72
C PRO A 18 -19.78 -25.48 -37.53
N HIS A 19 -19.70 -24.94 -36.31
CA HIS A 19 -18.99 -23.68 -36.02
C HIS A 19 -18.03 -23.74 -34.83
N HIS A 20 -17.87 -24.91 -34.20
CA HIS A 20 -17.08 -25.06 -33.00
C HIS A 20 -16.21 -26.31 -33.05
N ASP A 21 -15.11 -26.28 -32.30
CA ASP A 21 -14.21 -27.41 -32.18
C ASP A 21 -14.92 -28.60 -31.53
N ALA A 22 -14.61 -29.80 -32.04
CA ALA A 22 -15.18 -31.05 -31.56
C ALA A 22 -14.15 -31.85 -30.77
N VAL A 23 -14.63 -32.69 -29.84
CA VAL A 23 -13.78 -33.64 -29.13
C VAL A 23 -13.32 -34.72 -30.12
N PRO A 24 -12.01 -34.98 -30.26
CA PRO A 24 -11.56 -36.05 -31.13
C PRO A 24 -12.07 -37.42 -30.64
N LEU A 25 -12.62 -38.28 -31.51
CA LEU A 25 -13.05 -39.63 -31.11
C LEU A 25 -11.90 -40.43 -30.49
N ALA A 26 -10.67 -40.16 -30.91
CA ALA A 26 -9.46 -40.75 -30.32
C ALA A 26 -9.30 -40.41 -28.83
N TRP A 27 -9.73 -39.23 -28.38
CA TRP A 27 -9.67 -38.83 -26.97
C TRP A 27 -10.68 -39.61 -26.15
N VAL A 28 -11.91 -39.74 -26.64
CA VAL A 28 -12.97 -40.54 -25.99
C VAL A 28 -12.51 -41.99 -25.84
N ARG A 29 -11.90 -42.57 -26.89
CA ARG A 29 -11.34 -43.93 -26.84
C ARG A 29 -10.17 -44.05 -25.87
N TYR A 30 -9.27 -43.08 -25.86
CA TYR A 30 -8.13 -43.09 -24.94
C TYR A 30 -8.60 -43.04 -23.49
N LEU A 31 -9.52 -42.12 -23.15
CA LEU A 31 -10.13 -42.05 -21.82
C LEU A 31 -10.75 -43.40 -21.43
N ALA A 32 -11.49 -44.05 -22.34
CA ALA A 32 -12.19 -45.29 -22.04
C ALA A 32 -11.29 -46.52 -21.91
N HIS A 33 -10.18 -46.59 -22.65
CA HIS A 33 -9.43 -47.84 -22.84
C HIS A 33 -7.98 -47.77 -22.34
N GLU A 34 -7.42 -46.57 -22.24
CA GLU A 34 -6.01 -46.36 -21.87
C GLU A 34 -5.86 -45.64 -20.52
N THR A 35 -6.98 -45.28 -19.88
CA THR A 35 -6.99 -44.72 -18.52
C THR A 35 -7.86 -45.54 -17.59
N ALA A 36 -7.81 -45.23 -16.29
CA ALA A 36 -8.68 -45.86 -15.31
C ALA A 36 -10.12 -45.29 -15.32
N HIS A 37 -10.41 -44.25 -16.10
CA HIS A 37 -11.70 -43.55 -16.10
C HIS A 37 -12.85 -44.40 -16.67
N ALA A 38 -14.06 -44.17 -16.17
CA ALA A 38 -15.26 -44.74 -16.75
C ALA A 38 -15.83 -43.78 -17.80
N VAL A 39 -16.24 -44.29 -18.97
CA VAL A 39 -16.71 -43.46 -20.09
C VAL A 39 -17.98 -44.05 -20.69
N TYR A 40 -19.01 -43.24 -20.91
CA TYR A 40 -20.34 -43.67 -21.33
C TYR A 40 -20.86 -42.86 -22.52
N ALA A 41 -21.62 -43.51 -23.40
CA ALA A 41 -22.37 -42.85 -24.47
C ALA A 41 -23.81 -42.54 -24.00
N ILE A 42 -24.09 -41.27 -23.71
CA ILE A 42 -25.39 -40.85 -23.15
C ILE A 42 -26.38 -40.32 -24.18
N GLY A 43 -25.93 -40.07 -25.41
CA GLY A 43 -26.75 -39.48 -26.46
C GLY A 43 -27.06 -40.41 -27.62
N ASN A 44 -26.59 -40.04 -28.81
CA ASN A 44 -26.70 -40.91 -29.97
C ASN A 44 -25.86 -42.18 -29.77
N GLN A 45 -26.56 -43.30 -29.67
CA GLN A 45 -26.00 -44.60 -29.29
C GLN A 45 -25.03 -45.20 -30.33
N THR A 46 -24.89 -44.57 -31.50
CA THR A 46 -23.83 -44.92 -32.46
C THR A 46 -22.44 -44.74 -31.84
N LEU A 47 -22.27 -43.77 -30.92
CA LEU A 47 -21.00 -43.54 -30.23
C LEU A 47 -20.56 -44.73 -29.38
N ALA A 48 -21.50 -45.48 -28.79
CA ALA A 48 -21.19 -46.69 -28.02
C ALA A 48 -20.40 -47.70 -28.89
N ALA A 49 -20.81 -47.86 -30.15
CA ALA A 49 -20.11 -48.72 -31.10
C ALA A 49 -18.83 -48.07 -31.65
N GLU A 50 -18.85 -46.78 -31.95
CA GLU A 50 -17.70 -46.06 -32.52
C GLU A 50 -16.53 -45.94 -31.53
N ALA A 51 -16.81 -45.68 -30.25
CA ALA A 51 -15.80 -45.58 -29.19
C ALA A 51 -15.60 -46.90 -28.42
N ALA A 52 -16.42 -47.93 -28.68
CA ALA A 52 -16.45 -49.20 -27.93
C ALA A 52 -16.67 -48.97 -26.41
N ILE A 53 -17.61 -48.09 -26.07
CA ILE A 53 -17.97 -47.73 -24.70
C ILE A 53 -19.40 -48.16 -24.37
N PRO A 54 -19.76 -48.37 -23.09
CA PRO A 54 -21.12 -48.73 -22.70
C PRO A 54 -22.15 -47.67 -23.13
N GLY A 55 -23.26 -48.12 -23.72
CA GLY A 55 -24.40 -47.28 -24.08
C GLY A 55 -25.54 -47.36 -23.06
N VAL A 56 -26.67 -46.75 -23.38
CA VAL A 56 -27.85 -46.65 -22.49
C VAL A 56 -28.37 -48.01 -22.07
N VAL A 57 -28.41 -49.01 -22.96
CA VAL A 57 -28.84 -50.37 -22.58
C VAL A 57 -27.89 -51.00 -21.56
N ASP A 58 -26.59 -50.75 -21.68
CA ASP A 58 -25.57 -51.23 -20.73
C ASP A 58 -25.66 -50.50 -19.39
N ILE A 59 -25.95 -49.20 -19.40
CA ILE A 59 -26.17 -48.39 -18.18
C ILE A 59 -27.33 -48.98 -17.38
N VAL A 60 -28.51 -49.09 -17.99
CA VAL A 60 -29.69 -49.61 -17.29
C VAL A 60 -29.49 -51.08 -16.89
N GLY A 61 -28.85 -51.90 -17.74
CA GLY A 61 -28.64 -53.32 -17.44
C GLY A 61 -27.65 -53.59 -16.29
N ARG A 62 -26.84 -52.60 -15.90
CA ARG A 62 -25.94 -52.67 -14.74
C ARG A 62 -26.56 -52.07 -13.48
N HIS A 63 -27.65 -51.31 -13.62
CA HIS A 63 -28.33 -50.65 -12.52
C HIS A 63 -29.13 -51.66 -11.69
N PRO A 64 -29.21 -51.52 -10.34
CA PRO A 64 -29.95 -52.44 -9.48
C PRO A 64 -31.48 -52.40 -9.62
N ASP A 65 -32.03 -51.39 -10.30
CA ASP A 65 -33.49 -51.26 -10.55
C ASP A 65 -34.03 -52.27 -11.57
N ASP A 66 -35.37 -52.41 -11.62
CA ASP A 66 -36.02 -53.30 -12.58
C ASP A 66 -35.82 -52.80 -14.03
N TRP A 67 -35.16 -53.62 -14.84
CA TRP A 67 -34.77 -53.29 -16.21
C TRP A 67 -35.97 -52.95 -17.10
N ASP A 68 -37.12 -53.58 -16.82
CA ASP A 68 -38.36 -53.38 -17.58
C ASP A 68 -39.01 -52.01 -17.31
N GLU A 69 -38.69 -51.33 -16.20
CA GLU A 69 -39.22 -50.00 -15.87
C GLU A 69 -38.61 -48.91 -16.76
N TRP A 70 -37.32 -49.02 -17.04
CA TRP A 70 -36.56 -48.03 -17.80
C TRP A 70 -36.57 -48.24 -19.31
N LEU A 71 -36.67 -49.50 -19.78
CA LEU A 71 -36.61 -49.84 -21.20
C LEU A 71 -37.94 -50.35 -21.78
N GLY A 72 -38.87 -50.80 -20.93
CA GLY A 72 -40.06 -51.52 -21.36
C GLY A 72 -39.73 -52.83 -22.08
N LYS A 73 -40.71 -53.40 -22.79
CA LYS A 73 -40.51 -54.71 -23.45
C LYS A 73 -39.63 -54.58 -24.69
N LYS A 74 -38.80 -55.60 -24.91
CA LYS A 74 -38.05 -55.73 -26.16
C LYS A 74 -38.97 -56.20 -27.29
N GLN A 75 -39.06 -55.40 -28.35
CA GLN A 75 -39.88 -55.68 -29.53
C GLN A 75 -39.22 -56.72 -30.45
N PRO A 76 -39.99 -57.39 -31.34
CA PRO A 76 -39.46 -58.42 -32.24
C PRO A 76 -38.38 -57.93 -33.21
N ASP A 77 -38.28 -56.62 -33.44
CA ASP A 77 -37.24 -55.97 -34.26
C ASP A 77 -35.94 -55.71 -33.47
N GLY A 78 -35.91 -56.06 -32.18
CA GLY A 78 -34.78 -55.90 -31.28
C GLY A 78 -34.71 -54.56 -30.56
N ARG A 79 -35.65 -53.62 -30.80
CA ARG A 79 -35.70 -52.31 -30.14
C ARG A 79 -36.48 -52.36 -28.82
N TYR A 80 -36.12 -51.49 -27.89
CA TYR A 80 -36.85 -51.30 -26.64
C TYR A 80 -37.98 -50.26 -26.81
N GLU A 81 -39.04 -50.38 -26.02
CA GLU A 81 -40.22 -49.51 -26.09
C GLU A 81 -39.90 -48.06 -25.71
N GLN A 82 -38.98 -47.86 -24.76
CA GLN A 82 -38.57 -46.54 -24.31
C GLN A 82 -37.10 -46.53 -23.89
N PHE A 83 -36.58 -45.32 -23.66
CA PHE A 83 -35.26 -45.08 -23.09
C PHE A 83 -35.36 -43.93 -22.08
N PRO A 84 -34.56 -43.95 -21.00
CA PRO A 84 -34.47 -42.83 -20.06
C PRO A 84 -34.09 -41.54 -20.77
N LEU A 85 -34.48 -40.39 -20.21
CA LEU A 85 -34.08 -39.06 -20.65
C LEU A 85 -32.58 -38.82 -20.41
N ARG A 86 -32.03 -37.77 -21.05
CA ARG A 86 -30.60 -37.43 -20.94
C ARG A 86 -30.13 -37.27 -19.49
N ARG A 87 -30.92 -36.55 -18.69
CA ARG A 87 -30.66 -36.26 -17.27
C ARG A 87 -30.76 -37.53 -16.40
N GLU A 88 -31.78 -38.35 -16.65
CA GLU A 88 -31.97 -39.64 -15.96
C GLU A 88 -30.81 -40.62 -16.24
N ARG A 89 -30.24 -40.59 -17.46
CA ARG A 89 -29.05 -41.40 -17.80
C ARG A 89 -27.85 -41.00 -16.95
N LEU A 90 -27.64 -39.70 -16.69
CA LEU A 90 -26.55 -39.21 -15.86
C LEU A 90 -26.73 -39.65 -14.40
N SER A 91 -27.95 -39.56 -13.85
CA SER A 91 -28.25 -40.07 -12.50
C SER A 91 -27.98 -41.57 -12.39
N LEU A 92 -28.45 -42.37 -13.36
CA LEU A 92 -28.17 -43.82 -13.39
C LEU A 92 -26.68 -44.14 -13.48
N ILE A 93 -25.88 -43.32 -14.17
CA ILE A 93 -24.42 -43.49 -14.22
C ILE A 93 -23.78 -43.14 -12.87
N ALA A 94 -24.23 -42.07 -12.21
CA ALA A 94 -23.73 -41.69 -10.89
C ALA A 94 -23.99 -42.80 -9.84
N ASP A 95 -25.19 -43.41 -9.87
CA ASP A 95 -25.53 -44.55 -9.01
C ASP A 95 -24.64 -45.79 -9.23
N LEU A 96 -24.10 -45.97 -10.44
CA LEU A 96 -23.15 -47.04 -10.75
C LEU A 96 -21.73 -46.78 -10.24
N HIS A 97 -21.39 -45.53 -9.96
CA HIS A 97 -20.03 -45.10 -9.56
C HIS A 97 -20.04 -44.17 -8.34
N PRO A 98 -20.66 -44.54 -7.20
CA PRO A 98 -20.85 -43.64 -6.06
C PRO A 98 -19.53 -43.14 -5.44
N ASP A 99 -18.42 -43.82 -5.70
CA ASP A 99 -17.07 -43.48 -5.21
C ASP A 99 -16.21 -42.75 -6.26
N ALA A 100 -16.80 -42.19 -7.32
CA ALA A 100 -16.06 -41.40 -8.31
C ALA A 100 -15.52 -40.09 -7.72
N ASP A 101 -14.36 -39.64 -8.21
CA ASP A 101 -13.76 -38.36 -7.77
C ASP A 101 -14.44 -37.14 -8.41
N GLY A 102 -15.29 -37.36 -9.43
CA GLY A 102 -16.00 -36.31 -10.17
C GLY A 102 -16.66 -36.85 -11.44
N TYR A 103 -17.67 -36.12 -11.92
CA TYR A 103 -18.49 -36.50 -13.06
C TYR A 103 -18.50 -35.39 -14.12
N ILE A 104 -18.21 -35.75 -15.37
CA ILE A 104 -18.05 -34.80 -16.47
C ILE A 104 -18.99 -35.18 -17.61
N ALA A 105 -19.91 -34.28 -17.96
CA ALA A 105 -20.82 -34.43 -19.07
C ALA A 105 -20.37 -33.54 -20.23
N VAL A 106 -20.13 -34.12 -21.41
CA VAL A 106 -19.81 -33.39 -22.62
C VAL A 106 -20.93 -33.61 -23.64
N ASP A 107 -21.75 -32.58 -23.82
CA ASP A 107 -23.01 -32.65 -24.56
C ASP A 107 -23.31 -31.30 -25.23
N ASP A 108 -23.99 -31.32 -26.37
CA ASP A 108 -24.46 -30.11 -27.06
C ASP A 108 -25.67 -29.51 -26.34
N LEU A 109 -26.48 -30.35 -25.68
CA LEU A 109 -27.54 -29.89 -24.79
C LEU A 109 -26.94 -29.37 -23.48
N ASP A 110 -27.51 -28.27 -23.00
CA ASP A 110 -27.23 -27.77 -21.66
C ASP A 110 -27.73 -28.78 -20.61
N LEU A 111 -26.79 -29.28 -19.82
CA LEU A 111 -26.98 -30.22 -18.71
C LEU A 111 -26.40 -29.67 -17.40
N SER A 112 -26.10 -28.36 -17.32
CA SER A 112 -25.54 -27.75 -16.11
C SER A 112 -26.52 -27.77 -14.93
N ASP A 113 -27.78 -28.12 -15.17
CA ASP A 113 -28.83 -28.28 -14.15
C ASP A 113 -28.83 -29.65 -13.46
N VAL A 114 -27.99 -30.59 -13.90
CA VAL A 114 -27.89 -31.92 -13.30
C VAL A 114 -26.89 -31.89 -12.14
N ASP A 115 -27.40 -32.03 -10.92
CA ASP A 115 -26.60 -32.06 -9.70
C ASP A 115 -25.46 -33.11 -9.81
N GLU A 116 -24.28 -32.74 -9.28
CA GLU A 116 -23.04 -33.56 -9.25
C GLU A 116 -22.27 -33.67 -10.59
N TRP A 117 -22.80 -33.15 -11.70
CA TRP A 117 -22.14 -33.21 -13.01
C TRP A 117 -21.61 -31.84 -13.46
N ASP A 118 -20.31 -31.78 -13.78
CA ASP A 118 -19.74 -30.65 -14.50
C ASP A 118 -20.01 -30.79 -16.00
N HIS A 119 -20.84 -29.90 -16.53
CA HIS A 119 -21.18 -29.87 -17.96
C HIS A 119 -20.18 -29.01 -18.74
N TYR A 120 -19.78 -29.51 -19.91
CA TYR A 120 -18.97 -28.79 -20.89
C TYR A 120 -19.57 -28.96 -22.28
N HIS A 121 -19.54 -27.90 -23.08
CA HIS A 121 -19.58 -28.05 -24.52
C HIS A 121 -18.23 -28.54 -25.07
N ALA A 122 -18.22 -29.11 -26.27
CA ALA A 122 -16.99 -29.66 -26.86
C ALA A 122 -15.85 -28.62 -27.00
N TRP A 123 -16.19 -27.37 -27.30
CA TRP A 123 -15.24 -26.26 -27.43
C TRP A 123 -14.73 -25.70 -26.09
N GLU A 124 -15.32 -26.09 -24.97
CA GLU A 124 -14.87 -25.74 -23.62
C GLU A 124 -14.05 -26.91 -23.03
N PHE A 125 -14.48 -28.14 -23.30
CA PHE A 125 -13.83 -29.35 -22.82
C PHE A 125 -12.41 -29.52 -23.36
N VAL A 126 -12.20 -29.31 -24.66
CA VAL A 126 -10.87 -29.51 -25.29
C VAL A 126 -9.81 -28.56 -24.72
N PRO A 127 -10.07 -27.23 -24.57
CA PRO A 127 -9.17 -26.33 -23.86
C PRO A 127 -8.94 -26.72 -22.39
N ALA A 128 -9.99 -27.05 -21.63
CA ALA A 128 -9.88 -27.41 -20.22
C ALA A 128 -8.97 -28.62 -19.99
N VAL A 129 -9.03 -29.63 -20.87
CA VAL A 129 -8.11 -30.78 -20.86
C VAL A 129 -6.67 -30.35 -21.16
N LYS A 130 -6.44 -29.50 -22.17
CA LYS A 130 -5.08 -29.04 -22.53
C LYS A 130 -4.43 -28.21 -21.43
N GLN A 131 -5.23 -27.51 -20.62
CA GLN A 131 -4.82 -26.68 -19.49
C GLN A 131 -4.65 -27.48 -18.19
N GLY A 132 -4.94 -28.80 -18.20
CA GLY A 132 -4.84 -29.65 -17.01
C GLY A 132 -5.93 -29.42 -15.97
N GLN A 133 -6.98 -28.66 -16.29
CA GLN A 133 -8.09 -28.33 -15.38
C GLN A 133 -9.01 -29.52 -15.09
N ILE A 134 -9.10 -30.46 -16.04
CA ILE A 134 -9.90 -31.68 -15.90
C ILE A 134 -9.14 -32.76 -15.12
N HIS A 135 -7.94 -33.09 -15.59
CA HIS A 135 -7.06 -34.04 -14.92
C HIS A 135 -5.62 -33.84 -15.42
N SER A 136 -4.71 -33.51 -14.52
CA SER A 136 -3.34 -33.09 -14.86
C SER A 136 -2.46 -34.15 -15.54
N ASP A 137 -2.77 -35.44 -15.38
CA ASP A 137 -1.99 -36.54 -15.99
C ASP A 137 -2.45 -36.94 -17.41
N LEU A 138 -3.39 -36.22 -18.03
CA LEU A 138 -3.82 -36.53 -19.39
C LEU A 138 -2.72 -36.17 -20.40
N LEU A 139 -2.51 -37.03 -21.40
CA LEU A 139 -1.45 -36.90 -22.42
C LEU A 139 -1.46 -35.59 -23.21
N TRP A 140 -2.56 -34.84 -23.16
CA TRP A 140 -2.75 -33.60 -23.93
C TRP A 140 -2.55 -32.34 -23.10
N VAL A 141 -2.24 -32.47 -21.81
CA VAL A 141 -1.76 -31.37 -20.98
C VAL A 141 -0.43 -30.91 -21.56
N ARG A 142 -0.36 -29.67 -22.02
CA ARG A 142 0.88 -29.12 -22.60
C ARG A 142 1.75 -28.59 -21.46
N ASP A 143 2.94 -29.18 -21.27
CA ASP A 143 3.98 -28.58 -20.44
C ASP A 143 4.40 -27.23 -21.04
N ILE A 144 4.25 -26.14 -20.27
CA ILE A 144 4.67 -24.81 -20.66
C ILE A 144 6.21 -24.76 -20.54
N VAL A 145 6.92 -24.91 -21.66
CA VAL A 145 8.36 -24.68 -21.73
C VAL A 145 8.62 -23.50 -22.66
N THR A 146 9.22 -22.44 -22.11
CA THR A 146 9.61 -21.22 -22.80
C THR A 146 11.08 -21.29 -23.27
N ASP A 147 11.40 -20.60 -24.36
CA ASP A 147 12.71 -20.55 -25.01
C ASP A 147 13.50 -19.25 -24.70
N GLY A 148 13.15 -18.54 -23.61
CA GLY A 148 13.80 -17.26 -23.31
C GLY A 148 13.46 -16.55 -21.99
N GLY A 149 12.67 -17.15 -21.09
CA GLY A 149 12.40 -16.61 -19.75
C GLY A 149 12.23 -17.75 -18.76
N LEU A 150 12.68 -17.56 -17.51
CA LEU A 150 12.60 -18.50 -16.39
C LEU A 150 11.13 -18.96 -16.12
N PRO A 151 10.86 -19.99 -15.28
CA PRO A 151 9.56 -20.69 -15.29
C PRO A 151 8.37 -19.75 -15.13
N THR A 152 7.37 -19.92 -15.99
CA THR A 152 6.12 -19.15 -16.00
C THR A 152 5.33 -19.41 -14.71
N SER A 153 4.86 -18.36 -14.05
CA SER A 153 3.99 -18.45 -12.87
C SER A 153 2.51 -18.56 -13.25
N ALA A 154 2.10 -17.95 -14.38
CA ALA A 154 0.73 -17.98 -14.89
C ALA A 154 0.66 -17.62 -16.39
N GLY A 155 -0.34 -18.14 -17.10
CA GLY A 155 -0.61 -17.77 -18.49
C GLY A 155 -2.09 -17.90 -18.87
N ILE A 156 -2.49 -17.18 -19.92
CA ILE A 156 -3.86 -17.12 -20.43
C ILE A 156 -3.89 -17.24 -21.96
N MET A 157 -4.85 -18.00 -22.48
CA MET A 157 -5.25 -17.98 -23.89
C MET A 157 -6.57 -17.21 -23.96
N PRO A 158 -6.55 -15.88 -24.23
CA PRO A 158 -7.72 -15.05 -24.07
C PRO A 158 -8.74 -15.31 -25.19
N SER A 159 -10.00 -15.59 -24.84
CA SER A 159 -11.10 -15.68 -25.81
C SER A 159 -11.74 -14.32 -26.09
N ASP A 160 -11.61 -13.37 -25.17
CA ASP A 160 -12.09 -12.00 -25.31
C ASP A 160 -11.26 -10.98 -24.49
N ALA A 161 -11.57 -9.70 -24.69
CA ALA A 161 -10.89 -8.59 -24.04
C ALA A 161 -11.13 -8.51 -22.52
N SER A 162 -12.27 -9.03 -22.04
CA SER A 162 -12.61 -9.01 -20.61
C SER A 162 -11.75 -9.99 -19.83
N MET A 163 -11.54 -11.19 -20.37
CA MET A 163 -10.62 -12.16 -19.78
C MET A 163 -9.20 -11.62 -19.73
N LEU A 164 -8.75 -10.97 -20.79
CA LEU A 164 -7.42 -10.37 -20.85
C LEU A 164 -7.27 -9.24 -19.82
N SER A 165 -8.26 -8.35 -19.70
CA SER A 165 -8.24 -7.27 -18.71
C SER A 165 -8.18 -7.83 -17.28
N SER A 166 -9.02 -8.80 -16.96
CA SER A 166 -9.03 -9.44 -15.63
C SER A 166 -7.68 -10.08 -15.31
N PHE A 167 -7.05 -10.73 -16.29
CA PHE A 167 -5.71 -11.29 -16.10
C PHE A 167 -4.67 -10.20 -15.83
N LEU A 168 -4.68 -9.09 -16.56
CA LEU A 168 -3.73 -8.00 -16.33
C LEU A 168 -3.93 -7.33 -14.96
N ASP A 169 -5.18 -7.20 -14.51
CA ASP A 169 -5.50 -6.67 -13.18
C ASP A 169 -4.92 -7.56 -12.07
N ASP A 170 -4.93 -8.89 -12.24
CA ASP A 170 -4.35 -9.85 -11.30
C ASP A 170 -2.81 -9.82 -11.27
N TYR A 171 -2.16 -9.30 -12.32
CA TYR A 171 -0.69 -9.31 -12.50
C TYR A 171 -0.09 -7.93 -12.80
N THR A 172 -0.63 -6.88 -12.18
CA THR A 172 -0.15 -5.49 -12.33
C THR A 172 1.32 -5.28 -11.94
N ASP A 173 1.87 -6.10 -11.05
CA ASP A 173 3.26 -6.04 -10.58
C ASP A 173 4.20 -7.04 -11.31
N ALA A 174 3.77 -7.63 -12.42
CA ALA A 174 4.58 -8.59 -13.18
C ALA A 174 5.90 -7.97 -13.69
N ALA A 175 6.99 -8.76 -13.61
CA ALA A 175 8.30 -8.30 -14.09
C ALA A 175 8.40 -8.17 -15.62
N GLY A 176 7.57 -8.92 -16.33
CA GLY A 176 7.42 -8.88 -17.78
C GLY A 176 6.40 -9.91 -18.28
N PHE A 177 6.17 -9.88 -19.58
CA PHE A 177 5.21 -10.73 -20.26
C PHE A 177 5.82 -11.37 -21.50
N GLU A 178 5.44 -12.60 -21.77
CA GLU A 178 5.74 -13.27 -23.04
C GLU A 178 4.43 -13.44 -23.81
N ILE A 179 4.37 -12.89 -25.02
CA ILE A 179 3.21 -12.98 -25.89
C ILE A 179 3.52 -13.85 -27.09
N THR A 180 2.63 -14.80 -27.36
CA THR A 180 2.56 -15.60 -28.57
C THR A 180 1.31 -15.18 -29.34
N TYR A 181 1.47 -14.77 -30.60
CA TYR A 181 0.39 -14.24 -31.42
C TYR A 181 0.59 -14.54 -32.90
N ILE A 182 -0.50 -14.53 -33.66
CA ILE A 182 -0.46 -14.74 -35.11
C ILE A 182 -0.29 -13.40 -35.82
N ASP A 183 0.72 -13.29 -36.68
CA ASP A 183 0.98 -12.13 -37.53
C ASP A 183 1.24 -12.58 -38.97
N ASP A 184 0.41 -12.13 -39.91
CA ASP A 184 0.39 -12.57 -41.31
C ASP A 184 0.36 -14.12 -41.49
N GLY A 185 -0.36 -14.81 -40.59
CA GLY A 185 -0.50 -16.27 -40.62
C GLY A 185 0.71 -17.04 -40.10
N ALA A 186 1.72 -16.36 -39.54
CA ALA A 186 2.84 -16.96 -38.85
C ALA A 186 2.75 -16.69 -37.34
N GLU A 187 3.01 -17.72 -36.54
CA GLU A 187 3.14 -17.57 -35.09
C GLU A 187 4.40 -16.77 -34.76
N ARG A 188 4.24 -15.73 -33.95
CA ARG A 188 5.31 -14.88 -33.45
C ARG A 188 5.32 -14.90 -31.94
N LYS A 189 6.53 -14.83 -31.41
CA LYS A 189 6.79 -14.80 -29.98
C LYS A 189 7.61 -13.58 -29.62
N ARG A 190 7.20 -12.86 -28.58
CA ARG A 190 7.85 -11.62 -28.14
C ARG A 190 7.87 -11.51 -26.61
N LEU A 191 8.99 -11.01 -26.11
CA LEU A 191 9.18 -10.67 -24.71
C LEU A 191 8.93 -9.17 -24.52
N CYS A 192 8.06 -8.85 -23.58
CA CYS A 192 7.56 -7.52 -23.30
C CYS A 192 7.91 -7.14 -21.85
N HIS A 193 8.35 -5.90 -21.65
CA HIS A 193 8.49 -5.33 -20.31
C HIS A 193 7.11 -5.09 -19.68
N ASP A 194 6.17 -4.64 -20.49
CA ASP A 194 4.83 -4.25 -20.07
C ASP A 194 3.83 -4.50 -21.19
N VAL A 195 2.59 -4.81 -20.83
CA VAL A 195 1.46 -4.95 -21.75
C VAL A 195 0.22 -4.35 -21.11
N SER A 196 -0.60 -3.66 -21.90
CA SER A 196 -1.84 -3.05 -21.43
C SER A 196 -2.90 -3.04 -22.51
N MET A 197 -4.17 -2.97 -22.12
CA MET A 197 -5.25 -2.84 -23.08
C MET A 197 -5.17 -1.50 -23.81
N ASP A 198 -5.28 -1.51 -25.14
CA ASP A 198 -5.29 -0.28 -25.94
C ASP A 198 -6.57 0.51 -25.65
N ALA A 199 -6.43 1.61 -24.89
CA ALA A 199 -7.52 2.47 -24.48
C ALA A 199 -8.30 3.05 -25.68
N VAL A 200 -7.63 3.33 -26.80
CA VAL A 200 -8.29 3.88 -28.00
C VAL A 200 -9.19 2.85 -28.66
N ALA A 201 -8.77 1.57 -28.65
CA ALA A 201 -9.58 0.47 -29.14
C ALA A 201 -10.79 0.22 -28.22
N LEU A 202 -10.62 0.31 -26.91
CA LEU A 202 -11.71 0.15 -25.94
C LEU A 202 -12.77 1.25 -26.04
N GLU A 203 -12.38 2.51 -26.28
CA GLU A 203 -13.31 3.64 -26.38
C GLU A 203 -14.07 3.72 -27.71
N ARG A 204 -13.63 2.98 -28.74
CA ARG A 204 -14.21 3.04 -30.09
C ARG A 204 -14.74 1.67 -30.53
N PRO A 205 -16.07 1.44 -30.48
CA PRO A 205 -16.68 0.14 -30.81
C PRO A 205 -16.41 -0.38 -32.22
N SER A 206 -15.91 0.47 -33.12
CA SER A 206 -15.56 0.14 -34.50
C SER A 206 -14.12 -0.39 -34.67
N ILE A 207 -13.30 -0.35 -33.62
CA ILE A 207 -11.93 -0.84 -33.60
C ILE A 207 -11.92 -2.12 -32.78
N ALA A 208 -11.34 -3.19 -33.32
CA ALA A 208 -11.21 -4.44 -32.58
C ALA A 208 -10.32 -4.21 -31.35
N PRO A 209 -10.68 -4.76 -30.17
CA PRO A 209 -9.87 -4.63 -28.98
C PRO A 209 -8.48 -5.23 -29.22
N ALA A 210 -7.47 -4.59 -28.67
CA ALA A 210 -6.09 -4.98 -28.87
C ALA A 210 -5.23 -4.72 -27.64
N LEU A 211 -4.15 -5.45 -27.53
CA LEU A 211 -3.16 -5.34 -26.47
C LEU A 211 -1.98 -4.49 -26.96
N GLN A 212 -1.72 -3.38 -26.28
CA GLN A 212 -0.52 -2.57 -26.47
C GLN A 212 0.65 -3.25 -25.76
N CYS A 213 1.68 -3.59 -26.54
CA CYS A 213 2.84 -4.33 -26.08
C CYS A 213 4.08 -3.44 -26.09
N THR A 214 4.75 -3.31 -24.94
CA THR A 214 6.04 -2.64 -24.81
C THR A 214 7.15 -3.70 -24.79
N PRO A 215 7.96 -3.84 -25.86
CA PRO A 215 9.04 -4.82 -25.91
C PRO A 215 10.01 -4.67 -24.75
N LEU A 216 10.61 -5.79 -24.31
CA LEU A 216 11.66 -5.76 -23.29
C LEU A 216 12.89 -5.00 -23.78
N ALA A 217 13.32 -5.32 -25.01
CA ALA A 217 14.46 -4.68 -25.66
C ALA A 217 14.21 -3.16 -25.82
N PRO A 218 15.11 -2.28 -25.32
CA PRO A 218 14.88 -0.85 -25.27
C PRO A 218 14.87 -0.15 -26.63
N GLY A 219 15.55 -0.72 -27.64
CA GLY A 219 15.57 -0.18 -29.01
C GLY A 219 14.40 -0.60 -29.90
N SER A 220 13.43 -1.37 -29.37
CA SER A 220 12.27 -1.84 -30.12
C SER A 220 11.04 -0.95 -29.89
N ASP A 221 10.33 -0.63 -30.99
CA ASP A 221 9.10 0.15 -30.93
C ASP A 221 7.94 -0.63 -30.29
N GLN A 222 7.05 0.11 -29.61
CA GLN A 222 5.77 -0.46 -29.17
C GLN A 222 4.95 -0.95 -30.36
N PHE A 223 4.22 -2.03 -30.14
CA PHE A 223 3.33 -2.61 -31.14
C PHE A 223 2.02 -3.03 -30.50
N THR A 224 1.01 -3.24 -31.32
CA THR A 224 -0.34 -3.60 -30.87
C THR A 224 -0.72 -4.95 -31.47
N VAL A 225 -1.32 -5.83 -30.67
CA VAL A 225 -1.78 -7.15 -31.08
C VAL A 225 -3.28 -7.26 -30.88
N PRO A 226 -4.09 -7.51 -31.93
CA PRO A 226 -5.52 -7.77 -31.79
C PRO A 226 -5.79 -8.93 -30.84
N VAL A 227 -6.81 -8.83 -29.98
CA VAL A 227 -7.08 -9.85 -28.95
C VAL A 227 -7.32 -11.24 -29.58
N ASP A 228 -8.01 -11.29 -30.71
CA ASP A 228 -8.30 -12.52 -31.45
C ASP A 228 -7.07 -13.15 -32.13
N ALA A 229 -5.95 -12.41 -32.20
CA ALA A 229 -4.68 -12.92 -32.70
C ALA A 229 -3.76 -13.44 -31.58
N ILE A 230 -4.12 -13.27 -30.30
CA ILE A 230 -3.30 -13.70 -29.17
C ILE A 230 -3.54 -15.20 -28.90
N GLU A 231 -2.51 -16.01 -29.12
CA GLU A 231 -2.55 -17.45 -28.83
C GLU A 231 -2.25 -17.71 -27.35
N LEU A 232 -1.30 -16.98 -26.77
CA LEU A 232 -0.91 -17.13 -25.37
C LEU A 232 -0.29 -15.84 -24.86
N LEU A 233 -0.70 -15.39 -23.68
CA LEU A 233 0.01 -14.40 -22.88
C LEU A 233 0.46 -15.06 -21.58
N SER A 234 1.73 -14.92 -21.22
CA SER A 234 2.29 -15.49 -19.98
C SER A 234 3.04 -14.45 -19.17
N VAL A 235 2.91 -14.51 -17.85
CA VAL A 235 3.74 -13.75 -16.92
C VAL A 235 5.09 -14.45 -16.82
N VAL A 236 6.15 -13.66 -16.96
CA VAL A 236 7.53 -14.16 -16.96
C VAL A 236 8.43 -13.28 -16.09
N GLU A 237 9.55 -13.86 -15.68
CA GLU A 237 10.67 -13.13 -15.05
C GLU A 237 11.82 -13.08 -16.06
N PRO A 238 11.96 -11.98 -16.83
CA PRO A 238 13.05 -11.86 -17.79
C PRO A 238 14.41 -11.82 -17.08
N PRO A 239 15.42 -12.57 -17.58
CA PRO A 239 16.78 -12.46 -17.08
C PRO A 239 17.28 -11.00 -17.14
N PRO A 240 18.01 -10.52 -16.11
CA PRO A 240 18.36 -9.11 -15.97
C PRO A 240 19.21 -8.57 -17.13
N GLU A 241 20.03 -9.44 -17.72
CA GLU A 241 20.91 -9.09 -18.84
C GLU A 241 20.12 -8.68 -20.09
N LEU A 242 18.91 -9.22 -20.29
CA LEU A 242 18.10 -8.93 -21.47
C LEU A 242 17.57 -7.50 -21.53
N TYR A 243 17.46 -6.82 -20.38
CA TYR A 243 16.98 -5.43 -20.34
C TYR A 243 17.94 -4.45 -21.03
N THR A 244 19.22 -4.81 -21.16
CA THR A 244 20.26 -3.94 -21.76
C THR A 244 21.00 -4.58 -22.93
N ALA A 245 20.78 -5.88 -23.19
CA ALA A 245 21.53 -6.65 -24.19
C ALA A 245 21.55 -6.03 -25.59
N ASP A 246 20.42 -5.47 -26.04
CA ASP A 246 20.26 -4.89 -27.39
C ASP A 246 20.44 -3.37 -27.43
N ALA A 247 20.88 -2.74 -26.33
CA ALA A 247 21.09 -1.30 -26.28
C ALA A 247 22.31 -0.90 -27.12
N ALA A 248 22.09 -0.13 -28.19
CA ALA A 248 23.12 0.41 -29.06
C ALA A 248 23.55 1.83 -28.67
N MET A 249 22.69 2.56 -27.94
CA MET A 249 22.93 3.93 -27.50
C MET A 249 22.77 4.08 -25.97
N PRO A 250 23.48 5.03 -25.32
CA PRO A 250 23.33 5.25 -23.89
C PRO A 250 21.90 5.59 -23.45
N ALA A 251 21.10 6.23 -24.30
CA ALA A 251 19.68 6.47 -24.05
C ALA A 251 18.84 5.17 -23.98
N GLU A 252 19.16 4.17 -24.82
CA GLU A 252 18.53 2.85 -24.79
C GLU A 252 19.00 2.06 -23.56
N GLU A 253 20.28 2.16 -23.21
CA GLU A 253 20.82 1.54 -22.00
C GLU A 253 20.15 2.12 -20.74
N ALA A 254 20.00 3.44 -20.66
CA ALA A 254 19.29 4.12 -19.56
C ALA A 254 17.83 3.67 -19.47
N LEU A 255 17.14 3.52 -20.60
CA LEU A 255 15.77 3.00 -20.64
C LEU A 255 15.70 1.55 -20.15
N GLY A 256 16.63 0.71 -20.61
CA GLY A 256 16.76 -0.68 -20.17
C GLY A 256 16.99 -0.79 -18.66
N LEU A 257 17.94 -0.02 -18.12
CA LEU A 257 18.22 0.03 -16.69
C LEU A 257 17.05 0.57 -15.87
N ARG A 258 16.28 1.53 -16.40
CA ARG A 258 15.05 2.01 -15.75
C ARG A 258 14.00 0.90 -15.66
N ARG A 259 13.77 0.15 -16.73
CA ARG A 259 12.83 -0.99 -16.77
C ARG A 259 13.27 -2.11 -15.82
N LEU A 260 14.57 -2.39 -15.76
CA LEU A 260 15.12 -3.34 -14.80
C LEU A 260 14.95 -2.82 -13.36
N ALA A 261 15.19 -1.53 -13.12
CA ALA A 261 15.09 -0.96 -11.78
C ALA A 261 13.66 -0.96 -11.23
N SER A 262 12.63 -0.89 -12.08
CA SER A 262 11.23 -0.96 -11.64
C SER A 262 10.80 -2.35 -11.19
N THR A 263 11.50 -3.42 -11.59
CA THR A 263 11.14 -4.81 -11.26
C THR A 263 12.18 -5.45 -10.32
N HIS A 264 13.46 -5.23 -10.59
CA HIS A 264 14.61 -5.79 -9.86
C HIS A 264 15.64 -4.71 -9.48
N PRO A 265 15.28 -3.72 -8.63
CA PRO A 265 16.19 -2.63 -8.26
C PRO A 265 17.48 -3.08 -7.56
N LYS A 266 17.53 -4.30 -7.01
CA LYS A 266 18.73 -4.87 -6.37
C LYS A 266 19.81 -5.30 -7.36
N GLU A 267 19.47 -5.51 -8.62
CA GLU A 267 20.39 -6.04 -9.63
C GLU A 267 21.06 -4.95 -10.46
N VAL A 268 20.47 -3.75 -10.47
CA VAL A 268 21.00 -2.58 -11.19
C VAL A 268 22.30 -2.11 -10.53
N ARG A 269 23.38 -1.96 -11.29
CA ARG A 269 24.64 -1.42 -10.75
C ARG A 269 24.62 0.10 -10.72
N VAL A 270 24.81 0.70 -9.54
CA VAL A 270 24.87 2.16 -9.39
C VAL A 270 25.94 2.78 -10.29
N SER A 271 27.11 2.14 -10.41
CA SER A 271 28.20 2.62 -11.28
C SER A 271 27.80 2.73 -12.76
N SER A 272 26.91 1.86 -13.26
CA SER A 272 26.40 1.93 -14.62
C SER A 272 25.55 3.18 -14.82
N LEU A 273 24.68 3.49 -13.86
CA LEU A 273 23.87 4.72 -13.88
C LEU A 273 24.74 5.97 -13.78
N LEU A 274 25.73 5.98 -12.90
CA LEU A 274 26.65 7.12 -12.78
C LEU A 274 27.47 7.33 -14.06
N SER A 275 27.90 6.27 -14.73
CA SER A 275 28.60 6.39 -16.02
C SER A 275 27.73 6.96 -17.13
N ILE A 276 26.41 6.73 -17.08
CA ILE A 276 25.45 7.31 -18.04
C ILE A 276 25.24 8.79 -17.75
N LEU A 277 25.20 9.19 -16.46
CA LEU A 277 25.03 10.58 -16.03
C LEU A 277 26.31 11.42 -16.13
N ASP A 278 27.48 10.78 -16.23
CA ASP A 278 28.79 11.45 -16.33
C ASP A 278 29.07 11.94 -17.76
N HIS A 279 28.37 12.98 -18.18
CA HIS A 279 28.58 13.65 -19.47
C HIS A 279 28.23 15.14 -19.44
N THR A 280 28.70 15.88 -20.46
CA THR A 280 28.42 17.31 -20.60
C THR A 280 27.31 17.66 -21.60
N ASP A 281 26.96 16.75 -22.53
CA ASP A 281 26.01 16.99 -23.64
C ASP A 281 25.00 15.82 -23.80
N GLY A 282 24.41 15.35 -22.71
CA GLY A 282 23.46 14.23 -22.76
C GLY A 282 22.10 14.57 -23.33
N ASP A 283 21.40 13.53 -23.79
CA ASP A 283 19.97 13.63 -24.09
C ASP A 283 19.18 13.72 -22.79
N ARG A 284 18.32 14.74 -22.65
CA ARG A 284 17.40 14.91 -21.52
C ARG A 284 16.63 13.62 -21.18
N ARG A 285 16.25 12.82 -22.19
CA ARG A 285 15.55 11.55 -21.95
C ARG A 285 16.44 10.47 -21.33
N GLN A 286 17.72 10.47 -21.68
CA GLN A 286 18.71 9.57 -21.10
C GLN A 286 18.87 9.86 -19.60
N ASP A 287 19.06 11.14 -19.25
CA ASP A 287 19.20 11.58 -17.86
C ASP A 287 17.96 11.25 -17.03
N GLU A 288 16.76 11.56 -17.56
CA GLU A 288 15.50 11.23 -16.91
C GLU A 288 15.36 9.72 -16.64
N ASN A 289 15.75 8.88 -17.59
CA ASN A 289 15.68 7.43 -17.40
C ASN A 289 16.70 6.95 -16.36
N ALA A 290 17.93 7.44 -16.41
CA ALA A 290 18.98 7.07 -15.47
C ALA A 290 18.67 7.54 -14.04
N LEU A 291 18.16 8.77 -13.87
CA LEU A 291 17.72 9.29 -12.56
C LEU A 291 16.52 8.52 -12.01
N ARG A 292 15.53 8.17 -12.84
CA ARG A 292 14.41 7.32 -12.41
C ARG A 292 14.86 5.92 -11.99
N ALA A 293 15.81 5.34 -12.72
CA ALA A 293 16.42 4.07 -12.33
C ALA A 293 17.14 4.20 -10.98
N LEU A 294 17.97 5.24 -10.83
CA LEU A 294 18.73 5.51 -9.60
C LEU A 294 17.81 5.73 -8.40
N ARG A 295 16.67 6.40 -8.60
CA ARG A 295 15.64 6.56 -7.58
C ARG A 295 15.09 5.22 -7.09
N GLN A 296 14.77 4.29 -7.99
CA GLN A 296 14.31 2.96 -7.58
C GLN A 296 15.40 2.19 -6.82
N VAL A 297 16.65 2.31 -7.26
CA VAL A 297 17.79 1.72 -6.54
C VAL A 297 17.94 2.34 -5.14
N ALA A 298 17.84 3.66 -5.01
CA ALA A 298 17.98 4.39 -3.76
C ALA A 298 16.89 4.03 -2.73
N LEU A 299 15.68 3.67 -3.18
CA LEU A 299 14.63 3.19 -2.28
C LEU A 299 14.97 1.86 -1.58
N VAL A 300 15.86 1.05 -2.17
CA VAL A 300 16.19 -0.30 -1.67
C VAL A 300 17.63 -0.37 -1.14
N ARG A 301 18.55 0.39 -1.72
CA ARG A 301 19.99 0.43 -1.40
C ARG A 301 20.51 1.88 -1.32
N PRO A 302 19.97 2.73 -0.43
CA PRO A 302 20.29 4.15 -0.38
C PRO A 302 21.78 4.43 -0.16
N THR A 303 22.44 3.68 0.72
CA THR A 303 23.87 3.86 1.03
C THR A 303 24.78 3.62 -0.18
N GLU A 304 24.40 2.75 -1.12
CA GLU A 304 25.17 2.54 -2.35
C GLU A 304 25.04 3.72 -3.33
N CYS A 305 24.02 4.56 -3.17
CA CYS A 305 23.77 5.73 -4.01
C CYS A 305 24.48 6.99 -3.52
N THR A 306 25.12 7.00 -2.34
CA THR A 306 25.87 8.17 -1.82
C THR A 306 26.88 8.75 -2.83
N PRO A 307 27.64 7.96 -3.63
CA PRO A 307 28.53 8.49 -4.65
C PRO A 307 27.84 9.30 -5.77
N ALA A 308 26.50 9.25 -5.88
CA ALA A 308 25.74 10.05 -6.84
C ALA A 308 25.59 11.51 -6.43
N ILE A 309 25.82 11.87 -5.17
CA ILE A 309 25.57 13.22 -4.64
C ILE A 309 26.18 14.35 -5.51
N PRO A 310 27.44 14.29 -5.95
CA PRO A 310 28.03 15.37 -6.76
C PRO A 310 27.31 15.59 -8.10
N VAL A 311 26.87 14.52 -8.76
CA VAL A 311 26.13 14.64 -10.03
C VAL A 311 24.69 15.12 -9.78
N LEU A 312 24.06 14.69 -8.69
CA LEU A 312 22.73 15.16 -8.27
C LEU A 312 22.74 16.66 -7.95
N GLN A 313 23.77 17.15 -7.26
CA GLN A 313 23.97 18.58 -6.98
C GLN A 313 24.09 19.39 -8.28
N THR A 314 24.81 18.85 -9.27
CA THR A 314 24.92 19.48 -10.60
C THR A 314 23.54 19.61 -11.25
N PHE A 315 22.72 18.55 -11.22
CA PHE A 315 21.35 18.59 -11.75
C PHE A 315 20.40 19.53 -10.99
N LEU A 316 20.63 19.80 -9.70
CA LEU A 316 19.90 20.86 -8.99
C LEU A 316 20.29 22.24 -9.54
N ALA A 317 21.58 22.51 -9.73
CA ALA A 317 22.04 23.80 -10.23
C ALA A 317 21.56 24.14 -11.67
N GLU A 318 21.03 23.17 -12.43
CA GLU A 318 20.55 23.36 -13.79
C GLU A 318 19.15 24.00 -13.87
N GLU A 319 19.07 25.18 -14.50
CA GLU A 319 17.83 25.98 -14.63
C GLU A 319 16.65 25.23 -15.28
N ASN A 320 16.92 24.27 -16.17
CA ASN A 320 15.89 23.57 -16.95
C ASN A 320 15.82 22.06 -16.69
N CYS A 321 16.32 21.58 -15.54
CA CYS A 321 16.25 20.18 -15.18
C CYS A 321 14.79 19.75 -14.95
N SER A 322 14.25 18.88 -15.82
CA SER A 322 12.89 18.33 -15.68
C SER A 322 12.81 17.19 -14.65
N ALA A 323 13.95 16.72 -14.14
CA ALA A 323 14.04 15.58 -13.22
C ALA A 323 14.28 15.99 -11.75
N GLN A 324 14.08 17.26 -11.39
CA GLN A 324 14.29 17.78 -10.02
C GLN A 324 13.60 16.95 -8.94
N ALA A 325 12.37 16.48 -9.18
CA ALA A 325 11.65 15.64 -8.23
C ALA A 325 12.32 14.28 -8.03
N ASP A 326 12.90 13.68 -9.08
CA ASP A 326 13.64 12.42 -8.96
C ASP A 326 14.98 12.64 -8.26
N VAL A 327 15.68 13.74 -8.55
CA VAL A 327 16.94 14.14 -7.87
C VAL A 327 16.71 14.30 -6.36
N LEU A 328 15.73 15.11 -5.96
CA LEU A 328 15.38 15.32 -4.55
C LEU A 328 14.90 14.03 -3.88
N ALA A 329 14.17 13.17 -4.59
CA ALA A 329 13.76 11.87 -4.04
C ALA A 329 14.94 10.92 -3.78
N ILE A 330 15.98 10.96 -4.62
CA ILE A 330 17.22 10.20 -4.40
C ILE A 330 17.97 10.76 -3.20
N LEU A 331 18.16 12.09 -3.12
CA LEU A 331 18.80 12.74 -1.99
C LEU A 331 18.08 12.43 -0.68
N ARG A 332 16.75 12.54 -0.66
CA ARG A 332 15.93 12.12 0.48
C ARG A 332 16.20 10.67 0.88
N ALA A 333 16.16 9.73 -0.06
CA ALA A 333 16.38 8.32 0.25
C ALA A 333 17.77 8.06 0.86
N ILE A 334 18.80 8.76 0.37
CA ILE A 334 20.14 8.74 0.97
C ILE A 334 20.09 9.33 2.39
N GLY A 335 19.48 10.51 2.55
CA GLY A 335 19.39 11.24 3.82
C GLY A 335 18.61 10.49 4.91
N ASP A 336 17.57 9.75 4.54
CA ASP A 336 16.78 8.91 5.46
C ASP A 336 17.64 7.80 6.10
N THR A 337 18.81 7.47 5.51
CA THR A 337 19.78 6.51 6.05
C THR A 337 21.04 7.18 6.61
N ASP A 338 21.51 8.25 5.95
CA ASP A 338 22.71 9.01 6.31
C ASP A 338 22.46 10.50 6.02
N SER A 339 21.85 11.19 6.97
CA SER A 339 21.54 12.62 6.87
C SER A 339 22.80 13.45 6.66
N GLY A 340 23.92 13.07 7.29
CA GLY A 340 25.21 13.75 7.17
C GLY A 340 25.76 13.82 5.76
N ALA A 341 25.37 12.90 4.87
CA ALA A 341 25.72 12.96 3.45
C ALA A 341 24.95 14.06 2.69
N VAL A 342 23.74 14.39 3.12
CA VAL A 342 22.83 15.34 2.43
C VAL A 342 22.86 16.72 3.08
N VAL A 343 23.22 16.82 4.36
CA VAL A 343 23.38 18.09 5.11
C VAL A 343 24.14 19.17 4.30
N PRO A 344 25.29 18.88 3.64
CA PRO A 344 26.01 19.89 2.86
C PRO A 344 25.24 20.49 1.68
N LEU A 345 24.09 19.90 1.30
CA LEU A 345 23.23 20.36 0.21
C LEU A 345 22.02 21.16 0.72
N ALA A 346 21.91 21.46 2.01
CA ALA A 346 20.75 22.17 2.56
C ALA A 346 20.44 23.46 1.77
N ASP A 347 21.45 24.32 1.56
CA ASP A 347 21.33 25.56 0.80
C ASP A 347 20.92 25.36 -0.66
N ASP A 348 21.32 24.25 -1.28
CA ASP A 348 20.93 23.90 -2.65
C ASP A 348 19.48 23.39 -2.72
N ILE A 349 18.97 22.81 -1.63
CA ILE A 349 17.62 22.23 -1.55
C ILE A 349 16.57 23.27 -1.17
N VAL A 350 16.89 24.22 -0.28
CA VAL A 350 15.95 25.25 0.22
C VAL A 350 15.17 25.99 -0.88
N PRO A 351 15.78 26.42 -2.01
CA PRO A 351 15.05 27.10 -3.08
C PRO A 351 13.86 26.30 -3.64
N TYR A 352 13.90 24.97 -3.56
CA TYR A 352 12.85 24.09 -4.08
C TYR A 352 11.62 23.99 -3.18
N LEU A 353 11.69 24.47 -1.93
CA LEU A 353 10.53 24.61 -1.06
C LEU A 353 9.48 25.58 -1.64
N SER A 354 9.90 26.54 -2.46
CA SER A 354 9.02 27.49 -3.15
C SER A 354 8.66 27.06 -4.58
N SER A 355 8.95 25.81 -4.98
CA SER A 355 8.63 25.33 -6.33
C SER A 355 7.12 25.29 -6.56
N ASN A 356 6.68 25.74 -7.74
CA ASN A 356 5.29 25.59 -8.18
C ASN A 356 4.94 24.14 -8.56
N ILE A 357 5.93 23.27 -8.73
CA ILE A 357 5.74 21.84 -8.98
C ILE A 357 5.54 21.12 -7.65
N ILE A 358 4.33 20.59 -7.41
CA ILE A 358 3.94 19.95 -6.15
C ILE A 358 4.89 18.82 -5.74
N SER A 359 5.30 17.97 -6.69
CA SER A 359 6.23 16.86 -6.41
C SER A 359 7.62 17.36 -5.98
N VAL A 360 8.15 18.38 -6.64
CA VAL A 360 9.45 18.99 -6.31
C VAL A 360 9.41 19.59 -4.91
N ARG A 361 8.41 20.43 -4.63
CA ARG A 361 8.22 21.05 -3.31
C ARG A 361 8.10 20.00 -2.20
N ARG A 362 7.36 18.92 -2.45
CA ARG A 362 7.18 17.84 -1.48
C ARG A 362 8.48 17.09 -1.18
N GLU A 363 9.26 16.73 -2.20
CA GLU A 363 10.53 16.01 -1.96
C GLU A 363 11.59 16.93 -1.33
N ALA A 364 11.61 18.22 -1.66
CA ALA A 364 12.46 19.20 -0.98
C ALA A 364 12.09 19.33 0.51
N SER A 365 10.78 19.43 0.81
CA SER A 365 10.30 19.54 2.20
C SER A 365 10.68 18.32 3.03
N LYS A 366 10.63 17.12 2.44
CA LYS A 366 11.10 15.88 3.10
C LYS A 366 12.61 15.90 3.35
N CYS A 367 13.42 16.34 2.38
CA CYS A 367 14.87 16.46 2.57
C CYS A 367 15.19 17.39 3.75
N ILE A 368 14.57 18.57 3.78
CA ILE A 368 14.77 19.54 4.87
C ILE A 368 14.26 19.02 6.20
N ALA A 369 13.14 18.28 6.22
CA ALA A 369 12.65 17.61 7.41
C ALA A 369 13.65 16.58 7.96
N THR A 370 14.25 15.76 7.08
CA THR A 370 15.27 14.78 7.46
C THR A 370 16.55 15.47 7.96
N ILE A 371 16.99 16.56 7.32
CA ILE A 371 18.13 17.36 7.78
C ILE A 371 17.82 17.96 9.16
N ALA A 372 16.66 18.59 9.34
CA ALA A 372 16.26 19.23 10.59
C ALA A 372 16.20 18.25 11.77
N ASP A 373 15.83 16.99 11.52
CA ASP A 373 15.73 15.95 12.54
C ASP A 373 17.07 15.67 13.24
N GLU A 374 18.14 15.59 12.44
CA GLU A 374 19.49 15.19 12.86
C GLU A 374 20.43 16.39 13.06
N CYS A 375 20.36 17.37 12.16
CA CYS A 375 21.21 18.55 12.11
C CYS A 375 20.34 19.83 11.96
N PRO A 376 19.62 20.25 13.02
CA PRO A 376 18.71 21.39 12.95
C PRO A 376 19.38 22.72 12.59
N GLU A 377 20.69 22.85 12.83
CA GLU A 377 21.46 24.07 12.50
C GLU A 377 21.50 24.35 11.00
N ASP A 378 21.68 23.30 10.18
CA ASP A 378 21.74 23.39 8.72
C ASP A 378 20.35 23.60 8.08
N ALA A 379 19.27 23.45 8.85
CA ALA A 379 17.91 23.69 8.39
C ALA A 379 17.37 25.07 8.80
N VAL A 380 18.11 25.87 9.58
CA VAL A 380 17.64 27.18 10.08
C VAL A 380 17.28 28.13 8.94
N ASP A 381 18.09 28.18 7.88
CA ASP A 381 17.85 29.08 6.75
C ASP A 381 16.62 28.69 5.92
N ALA A 382 16.07 27.48 6.13
CA ALA A 382 14.83 27.03 5.51
C ALA A 382 13.57 27.62 6.17
N VAL A 383 13.65 28.14 7.40
CA VAL A 383 12.48 28.57 8.20
C VAL A 383 11.52 29.49 7.44
N PRO A 384 11.97 30.55 6.73
CA PRO A 384 11.06 31.42 5.98
C PRO A 384 10.28 30.69 4.87
N ALA A 385 10.92 29.74 4.19
CA ALA A 385 10.27 28.97 3.13
C ALA A 385 9.32 27.90 3.69
N LEU A 386 9.63 27.32 4.86
CA LEU A 386 8.74 26.41 5.57
C LEU A 386 7.49 27.13 6.10
N ALA A 387 7.64 28.39 6.55
CA ALA A 387 6.51 29.24 6.96
C ALA A 387 5.54 29.48 5.80
N ALA A 388 6.05 29.83 4.62
CA ALA A 388 5.22 30.02 3.42
C ALA A 388 4.43 28.75 3.03
N ILE A 389 5.00 27.55 3.25
CA ILE A 389 4.29 26.28 3.01
C ILE A 389 3.09 26.10 3.95
N ILE A 390 3.19 26.58 5.20
CA ILE A 390 2.09 26.56 6.17
C ILE A 390 0.99 27.54 5.75
N GLU A 391 1.36 28.78 5.45
CA GLU A 391 0.43 29.86 5.06
C GLU A 391 -0.34 29.51 3.77
N ASP A 392 0.28 28.80 2.83
CA ASP A 392 -0.34 28.36 1.58
C ASP A 392 -1.19 27.07 1.72
N GLU A 393 -1.29 26.48 2.91
CA GLU A 393 -1.91 25.16 3.19
C GLU A 393 -1.46 24.07 2.20
N ALA A 394 -0.19 24.12 1.78
CA ALA A 394 0.29 23.26 0.71
C ALA A 394 0.37 21.80 1.16
N ASN A 395 0.27 20.85 0.21
CA ASN A 395 0.42 19.39 0.43
C ASN A 395 1.72 18.95 1.17
N SER A 396 2.66 19.87 1.40
CA SER A 396 3.91 19.64 2.12
C SER A 396 3.88 20.08 3.59
N LEU A 397 2.74 20.60 4.07
CA LEU A 397 2.53 21.11 5.42
C LEU A 397 2.99 20.15 6.54
N PRO A 398 2.72 18.82 6.49
CA PRO A 398 3.20 17.92 7.53
C PRO A 398 4.72 17.91 7.70
N TYR A 399 5.47 18.00 6.60
CA TYR A 399 6.93 18.01 6.61
C TYR A 399 7.48 19.37 7.06
N ALA A 400 6.82 20.47 6.67
CA ALA A 400 7.20 21.81 7.10
C ALA A 400 7.04 21.98 8.61
N VAL A 401 5.88 21.59 9.15
CA VAL A 401 5.61 21.64 10.59
C VAL A 401 6.54 20.70 11.36
N TYR A 402 6.82 19.49 10.84
CA TYR A 402 7.81 18.60 11.45
C TYR A 402 9.20 19.25 11.51
N ALA A 403 9.71 19.77 10.38
CA ALA A 403 11.00 20.44 10.31
C ALA A 403 11.11 21.61 11.31
N LEU A 404 10.10 22.49 11.35
CA LEU A 404 10.04 23.60 12.32
C LEU A 404 10.03 23.11 13.76
N SER A 405 9.32 22.03 14.05
CA SER A 405 9.33 21.41 15.39
C SER A 405 10.71 20.83 15.75
N ARG A 406 11.52 20.39 14.78
CA ARG A 406 12.88 19.92 15.03
C ARG A 406 13.84 21.09 15.25
N ILE A 407 13.75 22.11 14.40
CA ILE A 407 14.56 23.34 14.50
C ILE A 407 14.30 24.02 15.84
N SER A 408 13.04 24.16 16.28
CA SER A 408 12.71 24.86 17.53
C SER A 408 13.24 24.17 18.79
N ARG A 409 13.68 22.91 18.71
CA ARG A 409 14.30 22.20 19.83
C ARG A 409 15.60 22.84 20.28
N GLU A 410 16.37 23.36 19.33
CA GLU A 410 17.71 23.90 19.57
C GLU A 410 17.80 25.39 19.17
N TYR A 411 16.94 25.83 18.25
CA TYR A 411 16.92 27.18 17.69
C TYR A 411 15.51 27.81 17.76
N PRO A 412 14.89 27.95 18.95
CA PRO A 412 13.56 28.54 19.10
C PRO A 412 13.49 29.99 18.59
N GLU A 413 14.57 30.78 18.70
CA GLU A 413 14.65 32.14 18.16
C GLU A 413 14.45 32.19 16.64
N ALA A 414 14.97 31.19 15.91
CA ALA A 414 14.82 31.14 14.47
C ALA A 414 13.36 30.88 14.05
N VAL A 415 12.64 30.07 14.83
CA VAL A 415 11.24 29.69 14.58
C VAL A 415 10.24 30.73 15.10
N LYS A 416 10.67 31.64 15.98
CA LYS A 416 9.83 32.70 16.56
C LYS A 416 8.96 33.48 15.57
N PRO A 417 9.44 33.87 14.37
CA PRO A 417 8.61 34.55 13.36
C PRO A 417 7.43 33.73 12.85
N VAL A 418 7.43 32.40 13.06
CA VAL A 418 6.42 31.45 12.57
C VAL A 418 5.43 31.06 13.69
N ALA A 419 5.44 31.74 14.83
CA ALA A 419 4.59 31.40 15.97
C ALA A 419 3.08 31.49 15.65
N GLU A 420 2.67 32.53 14.93
CA GLU A 420 1.27 32.72 14.51
C GLU A 420 0.82 31.62 13.52
N PRO A 421 1.53 31.34 12.41
CA PRO A 421 1.20 30.20 11.54
C PRO A 421 1.15 28.84 12.26
N LEU A 422 2.04 28.59 13.24
CA LEU A 422 1.97 27.37 14.04
C LEU A 422 0.73 27.35 14.95
N GLY A 423 0.30 28.50 15.47
CA GLY A 423 -0.95 28.67 16.21
C GLY A 423 -2.16 28.27 15.38
N GLU A 424 -2.24 28.74 14.13
CA GLU A 424 -3.33 28.38 13.20
C GLU A 424 -3.39 26.86 12.96
N VAL A 425 -2.23 26.22 12.72
CA VAL A 425 -2.14 24.76 12.53
C VAL A 425 -2.61 23.97 13.76
N ILE A 426 -2.36 24.47 14.97
CA ILE A 426 -2.80 23.81 16.21
C ILE A 426 -4.33 23.78 16.31
N LEU A 427 -4.98 24.85 15.85
CA LEU A 427 -6.42 25.08 16.00
C LEU A 427 -7.26 24.48 14.87
N ASP A 428 -6.65 24.12 13.75
CA ASP A 428 -7.33 23.44 12.64
C ASP A 428 -7.63 21.97 12.98
N ASP A 429 -8.90 21.69 13.30
CA ASP A 429 -9.41 20.36 13.66
C ASP A 429 -9.58 19.43 12.44
N SER A 430 -9.44 19.94 11.21
CA SER A 430 -9.44 19.14 9.99
C SER A 430 -8.10 18.43 9.75
N LEU A 431 -7.02 18.92 10.39
CA LEU A 431 -5.68 18.34 10.30
C LEU A 431 -5.52 17.13 11.23
N SER A 432 -4.65 16.21 10.82
CA SER A 432 -4.32 15.04 11.66
C SER A 432 -3.66 15.47 12.98
N ASP A 433 -3.94 14.74 14.06
CA ASP A 433 -3.29 14.94 15.37
C ASP A 433 -1.77 14.99 15.29
N THR A 434 -1.14 14.20 14.41
CA THR A 434 0.33 14.21 14.26
C THR A 434 0.87 15.58 13.83
N VAL A 435 0.19 16.22 12.87
CA VAL A 435 0.57 17.56 12.40
C VAL A 435 0.37 18.58 13.51
N ARG A 436 -0.80 18.54 14.17
CA ARG A 436 -1.15 19.45 15.27
C ARG A 436 -0.19 19.31 16.44
N LEU A 437 0.19 18.08 16.81
CA LEU A 437 1.18 17.79 17.85
C LEU A 437 2.56 18.37 17.53
N ASN A 438 3.03 18.22 16.29
CA ASN A 438 4.29 18.83 15.85
C ASN A 438 4.22 20.35 15.92
N ALA A 439 3.08 20.95 15.56
CA ALA A 439 2.88 22.40 15.66
C ALA A 439 2.89 22.86 17.12
N THR A 440 2.18 22.17 18.03
CA THR A 440 2.18 22.53 19.46
C THR A 440 3.55 22.34 20.09
N ALA A 441 4.30 21.31 19.70
CA ALA A 441 5.69 21.12 20.15
C ALA A 441 6.60 22.23 19.61
N GLY A 442 6.44 22.60 18.33
CA GLY A 442 7.13 23.70 17.68
C GLY A 442 6.93 25.02 18.44
N LEU A 443 5.67 25.41 18.58
CA LEU A 443 5.24 26.65 19.23
C LEU A 443 5.56 26.66 20.73
N GLY A 444 5.30 25.56 21.44
CA GLY A 444 5.55 25.47 22.88
C GLY A 444 7.01 25.77 23.24
N ARG A 445 7.98 25.35 22.42
CA ARG A 445 9.40 25.69 22.66
C ARG A 445 9.72 27.16 22.42
N VAL A 446 9.06 27.81 21.47
CA VAL A 446 9.17 29.27 21.29
C VAL A 446 8.56 29.98 22.49
N VAL A 447 7.40 29.54 22.97
CA VAL A 447 6.69 30.11 24.13
C VAL A 447 7.49 29.92 25.42
N GLY A 448 8.17 28.79 25.61
CA GLY A 448 9.03 28.55 26.77
C GLY A 448 10.14 29.60 26.93
N GLU A 449 10.69 30.10 25.81
CA GLU A 449 11.68 31.19 25.81
C GLU A 449 11.05 32.59 25.72
N HIS A 450 9.88 32.71 25.08
CA HIS A 450 9.15 33.96 24.86
C HIS A 450 7.67 33.85 25.28
N PRO A 451 7.35 33.76 26.58
CA PRO A 451 5.96 33.54 27.04
C PRO A 451 4.95 34.53 26.47
N SER A 452 5.35 35.78 26.25
CA SER A 452 4.48 36.85 25.72
C SER A 452 3.94 36.60 24.31
N ILE A 453 4.56 35.72 23.51
CA ILE A 453 4.15 35.52 22.11
C ILE A 453 2.82 34.80 21.98
N ALA A 454 2.43 34.02 22.99
CA ALA A 454 1.20 33.25 22.98
C ALA A 454 0.02 33.94 23.68
N VAL A 455 0.20 35.15 24.22
CA VAL A 455 -0.85 35.87 24.96
C VAL A 455 -2.15 35.98 24.16
N GLU A 456 -2.06 36.31 22.87
CA GLU A 456 -3.23 36.50 22.00
C GLU A 456 -3.96 35.20 21.62
N ILE A 457 -3.33 34.03 21.79
CA ILE A 457 -3.90 32.72 21.42
C ILE A 457 -4.29 31.86 22.62
N VAL A 458 -4.14 32.37 23.85
CA VAL A 458 -4.44 31.61 25.08
C VAL A 458 -5.88 31.10 25.09
N ASP A 459 -6.83 31.94 24.68
CA ASP A 459 -8.25 31.59 24.60
C ASP A 459 -8.49 30.39 23.68
N ASP A 460 -7.85 30.40 22.52
CA ASP A 460 -7.99 29.33 21.54
C ASP A 460 -7.27 28.05 21.99
N VAL A 461 -6.05 28.15 22.52
CA VAL A 461 -5.30 27.00 23.05
C VAL A 461 -6.03 26.35 24.23
N ALA A 462 -6.70 27.13 25.08
CA ALA A 462 -7.46 26.61 26.21
C ALA A 462 -8.63 25.69 25.77
N THR A 463 -9.16 25.84 24.56
CA THR A 463 -10.17 24.92 24.01
C THR A 463 -9.66 23.47 23.93
N LEU A 464 -8.34 23.30 23.77
CA LEU A 464 -7.67 22.00 23.66
C LEU A 464 -7.51 21.27 24.99
N PHE A 465 -7.86 21.88 26.12
CA PHE A 465 -7.92 21.19 27.41
C PHE A 465 -8.91 20.03 27.41
N SER A 466 -9.88 20.06 26.49
CA SER A 466 -10.88 19.01 26.29
C SER A 466 -10.56 18.06 25.13
N ALA A 467 -9.39 18.22 24.48
CA ALA A 467 -9.02 17.40 23.32
C ALA A 467 -9.01 15.90 23.68
N GLU A 468 -9.55 15.06 22.80
CA GLU A 468 -9.57 13.61 22.99
C GLU A 468 -8.14 13.03 23.05
N ASN A 469 -7.26 13.56 22.21
CA ASN A 469 -5.85 13.19 22.18
C ASN A 469 -5.11 13.71 23.43
N PRO A 470 -4.62 12.83 24.32
CA PRO A 470 -4.01 13.23 25.58
C PRO A 470 -2.70 14.00 25.36
N GLN A 471 -1.91 13.69 24.32
CA GLN A 471 -0.68 14.41 24.04
C GLN A 471 -0.97 15.86 23.62
N LEU A 472 -2.03 16.08 22.83
CA LEU A 472 -2.40 17.43 22.39
C LEU A 472 -2.87 18.27 23.57
N ARG A 473 -3.75 17.69 24.40
CA ARG A 473 -4.18 18.30 25.67
C ARG A 473 -2.99 18.64 26.57
N ASN A 474 -2.06 17.70 26.74
CA ASN A 474 -0.87 17.91 27.57
C ASN A 474 0.01 19.05 27.06
N ASN A 475 0.26 19.11 25.75
CA ASN A 475 1.04 20.18 25.14
C ASN A 475 0.35 21.55 25.28
N ALA A 476 -0.98 21.60 25.14
CA ALA A 476 -1.75 22.83 25.33
C ALA A 476 -1.63 23.35 26.78
N ILE A 477 -1.81 22.48 27.78
CA ILE A 477 -1.67 22.89 29.20
C ILE A 477 -0.24 23.30 29.52
N ALA A 478 0.77 22.62 28.96
CA ALA A 478 2.17 23.00 29.12
C ALA A 478 2.44 24.41 28.56
N LEU A 479 1.97 24.69 27.33
CA LEU A 479 2.10 26.00 26.69
C LEU A 479 1.45 27.10 27.53
N ILE A 480 0.23 26.87 28.03
CA ILE A 480 -0.43 27.81 28.95
C ILE A 480 0.33 27.97 30.27
N GLY A 481 0.89 26.88 30.79
CA GLY A 481 1.78 26.91 31.95
C GLY A 481 3.04 27.74 31.74
N ASP A 482 3.60 27.75 30.52
CA ASP A 482 4.74 28.58 30.14
C ASP A 482 4.34 30.05 29.99
N VAL A 483 3.16 30.35 29.43
CA VAL A 483 2.60 31.71 29.44
C VAL A 483 2.48 32.25 30.87
N ALA A 484 1.98 31.43 31.81
CA ALA A 484 1.84 31.76 33.22
C ALA A 484 3.17 32.01 33.95
N ILE A 485 4.34 31.78 33.34
CA ILE A 485 5.64 32.17 33.93
C ILE A 485 5.76 33.71 34.01
N ILE A 486 5.15 34.43 33.07
CA ILE A 486 5.23 35.90 32.97
C ILE A 486 3.85 36.56 33.03
N HIS A 487 2.82 35.92 32.46
CA HIS A 487 1.47 36.48 32.27
C HIS A 487 0.42 35.64 33.00
N THR A 488 0.55 35.57 34.32
CA THR A 488 -0.42 34.90 35.20
C THR A 488 -1.83 35.49 35.07
N ASP A 489 -1.94 36.79 34.77
CA ASP A 489 -3.20 37.53 34.54
C ASP A 489 -3.97 37.05 33.31
N VAL A 490 -3.25 36.63 32.26
CA VAL A 490 -3.84 36.07 31.05
C VAL A 490 -4.34 34.64 31.28
N VAL A 491 -3.71 33.90 32.19
CA VAL A 491 -4.07 32.50 32.50
C VAL A 491 -5.10 32.40 33.64
N GLU A 492 -5.20 33.41 34.51
CA GLU A 492 -6.17 33.49 35.61
C GLU A 492 -7.62 33.12 35.21
N PRO A 493 -8.18 33.59 34.08
CA PRO A 493 -9.55 33.27 33.70
C PRO A 493 -9.81 31.77 33.48
N TYR A 494 -8.75 30.97 33.31
CA TYR A 494 -8.81 29.56 32.97
C TYR A 494 -8.67 28.63 34.18
N THR A 495 -8.60 29.16 35.41
CA THR A 495 -8.40 28.32 36.62
C THR A 495 -9.47 27.26 36.77
N GLU A 496 -10.74 27.61 36.55
CA GLU A 496 -11.89 26.67 36.57
C GLU A 496 -11.83 25.62 35.45
N ALA A 497 -11.24 25.96 34.30
CA ALA A 497 -11.07 25.01 33.19
C ALA A 497 -9.90 24.04 33.43
N ILE A 498 -8.85 24.49 34.13
CA ILE A 498 -7.67 23.68 34.47
C ILE A 498 -7.93 22.81 35.71
N ALA A 499 -8.77 23.26 36.65
CA ALA A 499 -9.04 22.56 37.91
C ALA A 499 -9.44 21.07 37.77
N PRO A 500 -10.35 20.67 36.85
CA PRO A 500 -10.70 19.27 36.63
C PRO A 500 -9.52 18.39 36.16
N LEU A 501 -8.49 19.00 35.57
CA LEU A 501 -7.32 18.32 35.02
C LEU A 501 -6.34 17.90 36.12
N LEU A 502 -6.52 18.38 37.35
CA LEU A 502 -5.71 17.99 38.51
C LEU A 502 -5.93 16.53 38.94
N THR A 503 -7.04 15.90 38.59
CA THR A 503 -7.44 14.58 39.12
C THR A 503 -7.66 13.52 38.05
N VAL A 504 -7.22 13.77 36.81
CA VAL A 504 -7.30 12.78 35.73
C VAL A 504 -6.22 11.70 35.88
N ASP A 505 -6.45 10.53 35.30
CA ASP A 505 -5.50 9.40 35.37
C ASP A 505 -4.16 9.70 34.68
N ASP A 506 -4.14 10.57 33.67
CA ASP A 506 -2.93 10.93 32.94
C ASP A 506 -1.98 11.79 33.79
N THR A 507 -0.80 11.24 34.08
CA THR A 507 0.18 11.87 34.97
C THR A 507 0.73 13.18 34.39
N TYR A 508 0.94 13.25 33.08
CA TYR A 508 1.44 14.47 32.43
C TYR A 508 0.40 15.59 32.45
N THR A 509 -0.89 15.28 32.26
CA THR A 509 -1.99 16.24 32.45
C THR A 509 -1.94 16.82 33.86
N ARG A 510 -1.84 15.96 34.90
CA ARG A 510 -1.77 16.43 36.30
C ARG A 510 -0.55 17.29 36.59
N ILE A 511 0.62 16.94 36.06
CA ILE A 511 1.86 17.74 36.20
C ILE A 511 1.67 19.13 35.61
N ASN A 512 1.17 19.22 34.37
CA ASN A 512 1.04 20.50 33.68
C ASN A 512 -0.06 21.36 34.32
N ALA A 513 -1.20 20.76 34.70
CA ALA A 513 -2.31 21.46 35.35
C ALA A 513 -1.92 22.02 36.73
N SER A 514 -1.28 21.19 37.57
CA SER A 514 -0.79 21.61 38.89
C SER A 514 0.27 22.70 38.77
N GLY A 515 1.16 22.59 37.77
CA GLY A 515 2.18 23.61 37.50
C GLY A 515 1.57 24.96 37.12
N ALA A 516 0.65 24.97 36.15
CA ALA A 516 -0.03 26.18 35.71
C ALA A 516 -0.80 26.86 36.85
N LEU A 517 -1.62 26.11 37.60
CA LEU A 517 -2.38 26.66 38.73
C LEU A 517 -1.49 27.13 39.88
N SER A 518 -0.36 26.46 40.15
CA SER A 518 0.57 26.92 41.19
C SER A 518 1.23 28.26 40.84
N ARG A 519 1.47 28.53 39.55
CA ARG A 519 1.99 29.83 39.08
C ARG A 519 0.93 30.91 39.19
N VAL A 520 -0.31 30.63 38.78
CA VAL A 520 -1.44 31.56 38.94
C VAL A 520 -1.67 31.89 40.41
N ALA A 521 -1.52 30.91 41.31
CA ALA A 521 -1.69 31.12 42.75
C ALA A 521 -0.69 32.12 43.37
N ASP A 522 0.48 32.35 42.75
CA ASP A 522 1.48 33.32 43.23
C ASP A 522 0.91 34.75 43.21
N ASP A 523 0.28 35.13 42.09
CA ASP A 523 -0.29 36.47 41.90
C ASP A 523 -1.80 36.55 42.22
N PHE A 524 -2.54 35.46 41.99
CA PHE A 524 -4.00 35.37 42.09
C PHE A 524 -4.46 34.21 42.98
N PRO A 525 -4.08 34.18 44.28
CA PRO A 525 -4.42 33.07 45.18
C PRO A 525 -5.93 32.85 45.33
N GLU A 526 -6.73 33.92 45.36
CA GLU A 526 -8.20 33.82 45.46
C GLU A 526 -8.83 33.06 44.29
N SER A 527 -8.25 33.17 43.09
CA SER A 527 -8.73 32.51 41.87
C SER A 527 -8.43 31.00 41.85
N VAL A 528 -7.53 30.54 42.73
CA VAL A 528 -7.13 29.12 42.88
C VAL A 528 -7.62 28.53 44.22
N ALA A 529 -8.04 29.35 45.19
CA ALA A 529 -8.41 28.92 46.54
C ALA A 529 -9.50 27.84 46.59
N HIS A 530 -10.38 27.77 45.59
CA HIS A 530 -11.43 26.75 45.50
C HIS A 530 -10.89 25.33 45.31
N VAL A 531 -9.66 25.14 44.81
CA VAL A 531 -9.00 23.84 44.64
C VAL A 531 -8.01 23.48 45.75
N THR A 532 -7.95 24.25 46.85
CA THR A 532 -7.10 23.92 48.01
C THR A 532 -7.25 22.47 48.49
N PRO A 533 -8.47 21.91 48.66
CA PRO A 533 -8.62 20.51 49.07
C PRO A 533 -7.98 19.53 48.08
N THR A 534 -8.12 19.78 46.78
CA THR A 534 -7.50 18.96 45.73
C THR A 534 -5.97 19.02 45.82
N PHE A 535 -5.38 20.18 46.06
CA PHE A 535 -3.92 20.28 46.22
C PHE A 535 -3.39 19.57 47.47
N ILE A 536 -4.18 19.48 48.55
CA ILE A 536 -3.83 18.67 49.72
C ILE A 536 -3.80 17.18 49.34
N GLU A 537 -4.79 16.70 48.59
CA GLU A 537 -4.82 15.32 48.08
C GLU A 537 -3.61 15.03 47.17
N LEU A 538 -3.23 15.99 46.31
CA LEU A 538 -2.08 15.88 45.42
C LEU A 538 -0.72 15.80 46.14
N LEU A 539 -0.63 16.11 47.43
CA LEU A 539 0.57 15.82 48.24
C LEU A 539 0.81 14.32 48.43
N ALA A 540 -0.13 13.45 48.03
CA ALA A 540 0.03 12.00 48.01
C ALA A 540 0.18 11.43 46.59
N ASP A 541 0.29 12.27 45.54
CA ASP A 541 0.44 11.80 44.15
C ASP A 541 1.72 10.97 43.98
N ASP A 542 1.66 9.95 43.12
CA ASP A 542 2.80 9.09 42.82
C ASP A 542 3.97 9.87 42.19
N ASP A 543 3.69 10.90 41.37
CA ASP A 543 4.72 11.69 40.70
C ASP A 543 5.22 12.85 41.59
N PRO A 544 6.54 12.94 41.88
CA PRO A 544 7.09 13.98 42.74
C PRO A 544 6.88 15.40 42.21
N ARG A 545 6.74 15.60 40.89
CA ARG A 545 6.50 16.93 40.30
C ARG A 545 5.11 17.45 40.66
N VAL A 546 4.11 16.56 40.69
CA VAL A 546 2.75 16.91 41.13
C VAL A 546 2.76 17.31 42.62
N ARG A 547 3.46 16.53 43.45
CA ARG A 547 3.63 16.84 44.88
C ARG A 547 4.36 18.16 45.11
N GLU A 548 5.42 18.43 44.35
CA GLU A 548 6.16 19.70 44.42
C GLU A 548 5.25 20.88 44.04
N ASN A 549 4.52 20.79 42.93
CA ASN A 549 3.56 21.81 42.50
C ASN A 549 2.46 22.03 43.55
N GLY A 550 1.98 20.95 44.18
CA GLY A 550 1.04 21.04 45.29
C GLY A 550 1.60 21.81 46.49
N CYS A 551 2.86 21.56 46.87
CA CYS A 551 3.52 22.32 47.91
C CYS A 551 3.65 23.81 47.54
N TRP A 552 4.00 24.14 46.29
CA TRP A 552 4.02 25.52 45.80
C TRP A 552 2.66 26.19 45.96
N ALA A 553 1.61 25.61 45.37
CA ALA A 553 0.26 26.16 45.38
C ALA A 553 -0.23 26.40 46.83
N LEU A 554 -0.09 25.41 47.72
CA LEU A 554 -0.52 25.52 49.11
C LEU A 554 0.25 26.58 49.91
N GLY A 555 1.52 26.80 49.58
CA GLY A 555 2.32 27.88 50.16
C GLY A 555 1.83 29.25 49.73
N TYR A 556 1.59 29.46 48.43
CA TYR A 556 1.04 30.72 47.92
C TYR A 556 -0.38 31.01 48.44
N LEU A 557 -1.20 29.97 48.57
CA LEU A 557 -2.54 30.04 49.14
C LEU A 557 -2.55 30.27 50.66
N SER A 558 -1.40 30.14 51.34
CA SER A 558 -1.31 30.17 52.81
C SER A 558 -2.29 29.19 53.47
N ALA A 559 -2.40 27.98 52.92
CA ALA A 559 -3.40 26.97 53.28
C ALA A 559 -3.08 26.30 54.64
N ASN A 560 -3.55 26.89 55.73
CA ASN A 560 -3.34 26.40 57.10
C ASN A 560 -3.80 24.94 57.30
N GLU A 561 -4.88 24.54 56.63
CA GLU A 561 -5.44 23.19 56.64
C GLU A 561 -4.48 22.11 56.11
N ALA A 562 -3.46 22.49 55.31
CA ALA A 562 -2.49 21.55 54.73
C ALA A 562 -1.25 21.31 55.61
N THR A 563 -1.18 21.92 56.80
CA THR A 563 0.03 21.92 57.64
C THR A 563 0.53 20.52 57.96
N ALA A 564 -0.36 19.59 58.30
CA ALA A 564 0.02 18.22 58.68
C ALA A 564 0.62 17.45 57.50
N GLU A 565 -0.03 17.49 56.35
CA GLU A 565 0.41 16.83 55.12
C GLU A 565 1.73 17.43 54.62
N LEU A 566 1.91 18.75 54.70
CA LEU A 566 3.17 19.42 54.37
C LEU A 566 4.31 19.07 55.34
N GLU A 567 4.05 18.95 56.64
CA GLU A 567 5.05 18.48 57.61
C GLU A 567 5.53 17.05 57.31
N ASP A 568 4.60 16.17 56.92
CA ASP A 568 4.93 14.81 56.52
C ASP A 568 5.75 14.80 55.23
N ARG A 569 5.37 15.59 54.22
CA ARG A 569 6.18 15.74 52.99
C ARG A 569 7.56 16.35 53.27
N ALA A 570 7.69 17.34 54.15
CA ALA A 570 8.98 17.93 54.48
C ALA A 570 9.94 16.93 55.16
N ARG A 571 9.40 15.99 55.94
CA ARG A 571 10.19 15.03 56.74
C ARG A 571 10.48 13.73 56.01
N GLU A 572 9.49 13.20 55.29
CA GLU A 572 9.45 11.78 54.89
C GLU A 572 9.34 11.58 53.37
N ASP A 573 9.14 12.63 52.56
CA ASP A 573 9.08 12.45 51.11
C ASP A 573 10.42 11.92 50.56
N ASP A 574 10.37 10.96 49.64
CA ASP A 574 11.56 10.37 49.02
C ASP A 574 12.31 11.38 48.14
N ASN A 575 11.60 12.34 47.52
CA ASN A 575 12.16 13.34 46.63
C ASN A 575 12.64 14.60 47.40
N ALA A 576 13.90 15.00 47.16
CA ALA A 576 14.53 16.11 47.86
C ALA A 576 13.92 17.49 47.54
N ASP A 577 13.46 17.69 46.31
CA ASP A 577 12.84 18.94 45.88
C ASP A 577 11.46 19.10 46.51
N VAL A 578 10.69 18.01 46.63
CA VAL A 578 9.42 17.99 47.38
C VAL A 578 9.65 18.34 48.85
N ARG A 579 10.63 17.72 49.54
CA ARG A 579 10.94 18.05 50.95
C ARG A 579 11.29 19.53 51.12
N LYS A 580 12.13 20.06 50.22
CA LYS A 580 12.53 21.48 50.21
C LYS A 580 11.32 22.38 49.99
N ARG A 581 10.44 22.03 49.06
CA ARG A 581 9.25 22.83 48.72
C ARG A 581 8.20 22.81 49.83
N ALA A 582 7.94 21.66 50.43
CA ALA A 582 7.05 21.53 51.58
C ALA A 582 7.52 22.40 52.76
N SER A 583 8.83 22.42 53.02
CA SER A 583 9.43 23.29 54.05
C SER A 583 9.24 24.77 53.73
N TRP A 584 9.35 25.16 52.45
CA TRP A 584 9.07 26.54 52.01
C TRP A 584 7.59 26.90 52.19
N ALA A 585 6.66 25.99 51.85
CA ALA A 585 5.23 26.21 51.99
C ALA A 585 4.82 26.43 53.46
N LEU A 586 5.35 25.60 54.37
CA LEU A 586 5.18 25.78 55.81
C LEU A 586 5.70 27.15 56.29
N ALA A 587 6.79 27.64 55.71
CA ALA A 587 7.31 28.97 56.05
C ALA A 587 6.43 30.12 55.51
N GLN A 588 5.67 29.92 54.42
CA GLN A 588 4.69 30.90 53.96
C GLN A 588 3.43 30.90 54.84
N ILE A 589 2.92 29.72 55.20
CA ILE A 589 1.74 29.57 56.06
C ILE A 589 1.95 30.19 57.45
N ASN A 590 3.19 30.18 57.95
CA ASN A 590 3.56 30.72 59.26
C ASN A 590 4.00 32.20 59.26
N GLN A 591 4.02 32.87 58.11
CA GLN A 591 4.25 34.33 58.03
C GLN A 591 2.98 35.10 58.37
#